data_AF-A0A511JPW9-F1
#
_entry.id   AF-A0A511JPW9-F1
#
_cell.length_a   1.000
_cell.length_b   1.000
_cell.length_c   1.000
_cell.angle_alpha   90.00
_cell.angle_beta   90.00
_cell.angle_gamma   90.00
#
_symmetry.space_group_name_H-M   'P 1'
#
loop_
_entity.id
_entity.type
_entity.pdbx_description
1 polymer ?
#
loop_
_entity_poly.entity_id
_entity_poly.type
_entity_poly.pdbx_seq_one_letter_code
_entity_poly.pdbx_strand_id
1 'polypeptide(L)'
;MAKKKTGVALAVAWPLAKKVAAQVSVIVANNPDLQKRLENLGKKFADVQRARTPEAKIARAMESVREQAEIVLRSESSGAESVAAVQATGWKQRADQVERALRILQHQPRKMQKSQLPRIEAMADSLVAEVLTSLIDDADRQIGD
;
A
#
# COMPACT_ATOMS: atom_id res chain seq x y z
N MET A 1 -32.39 12.41 -9.49
CA MET A 1 -31.65 11.50 -8.58
C MET A 1 -30.16 11.62 -8.86
N ALA A 2 -29.38 12.21 -7.97
CA ALA A 2 -27.95 12.40 -8.17
C ALA A 2 -27.22 11.05 -8.01
N LYS A 3 -26.64 10.52 -9.09
CA LYS A 3 -25.70 9.40 -9.02
C LYS A 3 -24.49 9.87 -8.21
N LYS A 4 -24.45 9.54 -6.91
CA LYS A 4 -23.26 9.74 -6.08
C LYS A 4 -22.15 8.91 -6.71
N LYS A 5 -21.13 9.57 -7.26
CA LYS A 5 -19.88 8.92 -7.66
C LYS A 5 -19.20 8.46 -6.37
N THR A 6 -19.49 7.25 -5.91
CA THR A 6 -18.78 6.55 -4.84
C THR A 6 -17.44 6.05 -5.39
N GLY A 7 -16.58 6.97 -5.80
CA GLY A 7 -15.20 6.68 -6.12
C GLY A 7 -14.38 6.78 -4.84
N VAL A 8 -13.78 5.68 -4.40
CA VAL A 8 -12.80 5.74 -3.31
C VAL A 8 -11.53 6.38 -3.86
N ALA A 9 -11.26 7.63 -3.45
CA ALA A 9 -10.03 8.33 -3.81
C ALA A 9 -8.94 7.99 -2.78
N LEU A 10 -8.02 7.11 -3.14
CA LEU A 10 -6.84 6.84 -2.32
C LEU A 10 -5.86 8.01 -2.46
N ALA A 11 -5.66 8.76 -1.37
CA ALA A 11 -4.71 9.87 -1.33
C ALA A 11 -3.28 9.36 -1.14
N VAL A 12 -2.65 8.87 -2.21
CA VAL A 12 -1.24 8.45 -2.21
C VAL A 12 -0.39 9.48 -2.95
N ALA A 13 0.69 9.96 -2.31
CA ALA A 13 1.57 10.96 -2.93
C ALA A 13 2.62 10.39 -3.89
N TRP A 14 2.80 9.06 -3.93
CA TRP A 14 3.82 8.46 -4.78
C TRP A 14 3.31 8.12 -6.19
N PRO A 15 4.13 8.32 -7.24
CA PRO A 15 3.68 8.26 -8.63
C PRO A 15 3.07 6.92 -9.07
N LEU A 16 3.68 5.78 -8.74
CA LEU A 16 3.16 4.47 -9.16
C LEU A 16 1.88 4.14 -8.41
N ALA A 17 1.89 4.31 -7.10
CA ALA A 17 0.71 4.07 -6.28
C ALA A 17 -0.48 4.97 -6.67
N LYS A 18 -0.22 6.22 -7.08
CA LYS A 18 -1.26 7.13 -7.58
C LYS A 18 -1.88 6.65 -8.89
N LYS A 19 -1.09 6.06 -9.80
CA LYS A 19 -1.62 5.49 -11.05
C LYS A 19 -2.56 4.31 -10.76
N VAL A 20 -2.16 3.42 -9.85
CA VAL A 20 -2.97 2.27 -9.44
C VAL A 20 -4.24 2.75 -8.72
N ALA A 21 -4.11 3.70 -7.78
CA ALA A 21 -5.24 4.32 -7.09
C ALA A 21 -6.28 4.97 -8.02
N ALA A 22 -5.88 5.49 -9.17
CA ALA A 22 -6.81 6.02 -10.15
C ALA A 22 -7.63 4.91 -10.83
N GLN A 23 -7.02 3.75 -11.07
CA GLN A 23 -7.68 2.59 -11.67
C GLN A 23 -8.71 1.95 -10.71
N VAL A 24 -8.43 1.98 -9.40
CA VAL A 24 -9.34 1.52 -8.33
C VAL A 24 -10.74 2.12 -8.44
N SER A 25 -10.85 3.41 -8.82
CA SER A 25 -12.14 4.12 -8.84
C SER A 25 -13.20 3.53 -9.78
N VAL A 26 -12.79 2.71 -10.75
CA VAL A 26 -13.68 2.07 -11.72
C VAL A 26 -14.26 0.75 -11.19
N ILE A 27 -13.52 0.02 -10.36
CA ILE A 27 -13.84 -1.35 -9.93
C ILE A 27 -14.66 -1.36 -8.63
N VAL A 28 -14.47 -0.36 -7.77
CA VAL A 28 -15.07 -0.30 -6.42
C VAL A 28 -16.58 -0.12 -6.39
N ALA A 29 -17.20 0.33 -7.48
CA ALA A 29 -18.64 0.57 -7.52
C ALA A 29 -19.49 -0.70 -7.25
N ASN A 30 -18.92 -1.89 -7.45
CA ASN A 30 -19.65 -3.16 -7.43
C ASN A 30 -19.28 -4.11 -6.28
N ASN A 31 -18.32 -3.75 -5.41
CA ASN A 31 -17.90 -4.60 -4.29
C ASN A 31 -17.81 -3.80 -2.96
N PRO A 32 -18.80 -3.93 -2.04
CA PRO A 32 -18.86 -3.13 -0.81
C PRO A 32 -17.79 -3.49 0.22
N ASP A 33 -17.27 -4.72 0.21
CA ASP A 33 -16.20 -5.14 1.12
C ASP A 33 -14.85 -4.62 0.63
N LEU A 34 -14.61 -4.63 -0.68
CA LEU A 34 -13.48 -3.94 -1.30
C LEU A 34 -13.55 -2.43 -1.01
N GLN A 35 -14.73 -1.82 -1.11
CA GLN A 35 -14.93 -0.41 -0.79
C GLN A 35 -14.47 -0.10 0.63
N LYS A 36 -14.89 -0.89 1.64
CA LYS A 36 -14.45 -0.71 3.03
C LYS A 36 -12.94 -0.87 3.20
N ARG A 37 -12.34 -1.89 2.57
CA ARG A 37 -10.89 -2.14 2.64
C ARG A 37 -10.10 -0.95 2.08
N LEU A 38 -10.51 -0.43 0.92
CA LEU A 38 -9.87 0.71 0.29
C LEU A 38 -10.14 2.03 1.00
N GLU A 39 -11.32 2.24 1.57
CA GLU A 39 -11.59 3.41 2.41
C GLU A 39 -10.66 3.43 3.64
N ASN A 40 -10.45 2.28 4.28
CA ASN A 40 -9.54 2.15 5.41
C ASN A 40 -8.09 2.40 4.99
N LEU A 41 -7.64 1.83 3.85
CA LEU A 41 -6.32 2.13 3.30
C LEU A 41 -6.17 3.60 2.90
N GLY A 42 -7.20 4.21 2.33
CA GLY A 42 -7.22 5.61 1.96
C GLY A 42 -7.03 6.53 3.15
N LYS A 43 -7.68 6.24 4.29
CA LYS A 43 -7.46 6.95 5.55
C LYS A 43 -6.02 6.83 6.03
N LYS A 44 -5.46 5.61 6.02
CA LYS A 44 -4.06 5.36 6.41
C LYS A 44 -3.07 6.11 5.52
N PHE A 45 -3.26 6.10 4.20
CA PHE A 45 -2.40 6.86 3.28
C PHE A 45 -2.59 8.38 3.39
N ALA A 46 -3.78 8.86 3.73
CA ALA A 46 -3.97 10.26 4.08
C ALA A 46 -3.19 10.64 5.35
N ASP A 47 -3.16 9.76 6.36
CA ASP A 47 -2.37 9.97 7.58
C ASP A 47 -0.85 9.88 7.34
N VAL A 48 -0.41 9.08 6.36
CA VAL A 48 0.95 9.11 5.83
C VAL A 48 1.30 10.51 5.33
N GLN A 49 0.41 11.16 4.57
CA GLN A 49 0.67 12.51 4.04
C GLN A 49 0.82 13.58 5.11
N ARG A 50 0.27 13.37 6.31
CA ARG A 50 0.42 14.29 7.45
C ARG A 50 1.82 14.28 8.05
N ALA A 51 2.69 13.32 7.71
CA ALA A 51 4.06 13.31 8.19
C ALA A 51 4.88 14.44 7.57
N ARG A 52 5.70 15.10 8.39
CA ARG A 52 6.46 16.31 8.01
C ARG A 52 7.71 16.03 7.20
N THR A 53 8.28 14.83 7.32
CA THR A 53 9.52 14.46 6.59
C THR A 53 9.26 13.29 5.65
N PRO A 54 10.00 13.19 4.53
CA PRO A 54 9.86 12.07 3.60
C PRO A 54 10.11 10.72 4.27
N GLU A 55 11.09 10.63 5.17
CA GLU A 55 11.41 9.40 5.91
C GLU A 55 10.24 8.95 6.78
N ALA A 56 9.57 9.90 7.46
CA ALA A 56 8.41 9.63 8.27
C ALA A 56 7.19 9.23 7.41
N LYS A 57 7.05 9.79 6.20
CA LYS A 57 6.04 9.34 5.22
C LYS A 57 6.29 7.88 4.83
N ILE A 58 7.52 7.55 4.45
CA ILE A 58 7.88 6.19 4.04
C ILE A 58 7.63 5.20 5.19
N ALA A 59 8.07 5.52 6.42
CA ALA A 59 7.88 4.65 7.57
C ALA A 59 6.40 4.32 7.83
N ARG A 60 5.53 5.34 7.84
CA ARG A 60 4.07 5.14 8.01
C ARG A 60 3.43 4.36 6.86
N ALA A 61 3.93 4.55 5.64
CA ALA A 61 3.45 3.78 4.49
C ALA A 61 3.81 2.30 4.63
N MET A 62 5.03 1.99 5.10
CA MET A 62 5.46 0.61 5.35
C MET A 62 4.67 -0.05 6.49
N GLU A 63 4.31 0.71 7.52
CA GLU A 63 3.37 0.24 8.56
C GLU A 63 2.01 -0.14 7.96
N SER A 64 1.45 0.73 7.10
CA SER A 64 0.18 0.44 6.40
C SER A 64 0.27 -0.82 5.52
N VAL A 65 1.41 -1.04 4.85
CA VAL A 65 1.68 -2.25 4.06
C VAL A 65 1.73 -3.49 4.93
N ARG A 66 2.39 -3.44 6.10
CA ARG A 66 2.45 -4.58 7.04
C ARG A 66 1.08 -4.95 7.57
N GLU A 67 0.30 -3.96 7.98
CA GLU A 67 -1.06 -4.20 8.45
C GLU A 67 -1.92 -4.88 7.36
N GLN A 68 -1.76 -4.45 6.10
CA GLN A 68 -2.47 -5.08 4.99
C GLN A 68 -2.01 -6.52 4.75
N ALA A 69 -0.71 -6.79 4.83
CA ALA A 69 -0.17 -8.14 4.75
C ALA A 69 -0.72 -9.03 5.88
N GLU A 70 -0.83 -8.51 7.10
CA GLU A 70 -1.39 -9.25 8.24
C GLU A 70 -2.88 -9.56 8.09
N ILE A 71 -3.64 -8.63 7.50
CA ILE A 71 -5.06 -8.87 7.16
C ILE A 71 -5.18 -10.04 6.19
N VAL A 72 -4.35 -10.07 5.13
CA VAL A 72 -4.35 -11.17 4.15
C VAL A 72 -3.91 -12.48 4.80
N LEU A 73 -2.80 -12.49 5.54
CA LEU A 73 -2.35 -13.72 6.22
C LEU A 73 -3.40 -14.30 7.18
N ARG A 74 -4.16 -13.43 7.86
CA ARG A 74 -5.24 -13.86 8.75
C ARG A 74 -6.44 -14.44 7.98
N SER A 75 -6.77 -13.92 6.79
CA SER A 75 -7.85 -14.48 5.98
C SER A 75 -7.51 -15.85 5.39
N GLU A 76 -6.22 -16.10 5.13
CA GLU A 76 -5.74 -17.36 4.53
C GLU A 76 -5.48 -18.48 5.54
N SER A 77 -5.69 -18.23 6.84
CA SER A 77 -5.37 -19.18 7.92
C SER A 77 -6.25 -20.45 7.96
N SER A 78 -7.11 -20.67 6.97
CA SER A 78 -8.10 -21.77 6.93
C SER A 78 -7.73 -22.96 6.04
N GLY A 79 -6.54 -23.00 5.43
CA GLY A 79 -5.97 -24.23 4.86
C GLY A 79 -5.45 -24.08 3.43
N ALA A 80 -4.22 -24.54 3.23
CA ALA A 80 -3.33 -24.42 2.06
C ALA A 80 -2.53 -23.11 1.97
N GLU A 81 -1.27 -23.26 1.57
CA GLU A 81 -0.32 -22.17 1.32
C GLU A 81 -0.78 -21.41 0.07
N SER A 82 -1.63 -20.41 0.25
CA SER A 82 -2.21 -19.67 -0.87
C SER A 82 -1.21 -18.69 -1.46
N VAL A 83 -1.38 -18.39 -2.76
CA VAL A 83 -0.58 -17.38 -3.45
C VAL A 83 -0.68 -16.02 -2.74
N ALA A 84 -1.85 -15.68 -2.19
CA ALA A 84 -2.06 -14.46 -1.42
C ALA A 84 -1.25 -14.45 -0.12
N ALA A 85 -1.16 -15.58 0.59
CA ALA A 85 -0.35 -15.70 1.80
C ALA A 85 1.16 -15.56 1.51
N VAL A 86 1.64 -16.15 0.42
CA VAL A 86 3.03 -16.01 -0.05
C VAL A 86 3.33 -14.55 -0.41
N GLN A 87 2.45 -13.90 -1.17
CA GLN A 87 2.58 -12.49 -1.54
C GLN A 87 2.60 -11.59 -0.29
N ALA A 88 1.68 -11.80 0.65
CA ALA A 88 1.61 -11.03 1.88
C ALA A 88 2.87 -11.18 2.75
N THR A 89 3.42 -12.39 2.84
CA THR A 89 4.72 -12.62 3.50
C THR A 89 5.84 -11.83 2.82
N GLY A 90 5.86 -11.83 1.48
CA GLY A 90 6.80 -11.06 0.68
C GLY A 90 6.67 -9.53 0.85
N TRP A 91 5.44 -9.02 1.06
CA TRP A 91 5.22 -7.60 1.37
C TRP A 91 5.80 -7.22 2.72
N LYS A 92 5.58 -8.04 3.75
CA LYS A 92 6.09 -7.79 5.11
C LYS A 92 7.63 -7.75 5.11
N GLN A 93 8.27 -8.71 4.45
CA GLN A 93 9.74 -8.74 4.34
C GLN A 93 10.31 -7.51 3.62
N ARG A 94 9.67 -7.05 2.54
CA ARG A 94 10.10 -5.86 1.81
C ARG A 94 9.83 -4.56 2.57
N ALA A 95 8.72 -4.47 3.30
CA ALA A 95 8.47 -3.35 4.20
C ALA A 95 9.58 -3.23 5.27
N ASP A 96 10.00 -4.36 5.85
CA ASP A 96 11.12 -4.40 6.79
C ASP A 96 12.46 -4.03 6.15
N GLN A 97 12.67 -4.41 4.88
CA GLN A 97 13.85 -4.00 4.13
C GLN A 97 13.89 -2.48 3.93
N VAL A 98 12.78 -1.85 3.54
CA VAL A 98 12.68 -0.40 3.38
C VAL A 98 12.92 0.31 4.71
N GLU A 99 12.34 -0.17 5.81
CA GLU A 99 12.55 0.45 7.12
C GLU A 99 14.01 0.31 7.59
N ARG A 100 14.64 -0.85 7.39
CA ARG A 100 16.08 -1.02 7.67
C ARG A 100 16.92 -0.04 6.86
N ALA A 101 16.61 0.14 5.58
CA ALA A 101 17.30 1.11 4.73
C ALA A 101 17.16 2.54 5.25
N LEU A 102 15.97 2.94 5.72
CA LEU A 102 15.77 4.24 6.37
C LEU A 102 16.59 4.40 7.66
N ARG A 103 16.61 3.37 8.53
CA ARG A 103 17.41 3.43 9.76
C ARG A 103 18.90 3.58 9.45
N ILE A 104 19.42 2.85 8.46
CA ILE A 104 20.80 3.00 8.01
C ILE A 104 21.03 4.43 7.49
N LEU A 105 20.13 4.93 6.66
CA LEU A 105 20.20 6.28 6.08
C LEU A 105 20.30 7.37 7.15
N GLN A 106 19.54 7.26 8.24
CA GLN A 106 19.54 8.25 9.33
C GLN A 106 20.90 8.44 10.00
N HIS A 107 21.76 7.41 9.97
CA HIS A 107 23.12 7.46 10.53
C HIS A 107 24.17 7.94 9.52
N GLN A 108 23.77 8.16 8.26
CA GLN A 108 24.66 8.65 7.21
C GLN A 108 24.76 10.19 7.23
N PRO A 109 25.85 10.78 6.70
CA PRO A 109 25.93 12.23 6.50
C PRO A 109 24.79 12.75 5.61
N ARG A 110 24.28 13.97 5.90
CA ARG A 110 23.15 14.59 5.16
C ARG A 110 23.30 14.58 3.63
N LYS A 111 24.51 14.66 3.10
CA LYS A 111 24.78 14.58 1.66
C LYS A 111 24.41 13.21 1.08
N MET A 112 24.73 12.13 1.80
CA MET A 112 24.36 10.76 1.44
C MET A 112 22.89 10.50 1.68
N GLN A 113 22.30 11.11 2.72
CA GLN A 113 20.86 11.05 2.96
C GLN A 113 20.08 11.54 1.74
N LYS A 114 20.43 12.75 1.25
CA LYS A 114 19.78 13.36 0.09
C LYS A 114 19.93 12.55 -1.21
N SER A 115 21.05 11.85 -1.41
CA SER A 115 21.28 11.07 -2.62
C SER A 115 20.61 9.70 -2.59
N GLN A 116 20.49 9.08 -1.42
CA GLN A 116 19.95 7.72 -1.27
C GLN A 116 18.46 7.70 -0.94
N LEU A 117 17.91 8.77 -0.34
CA LEU A 117 16.49 8.87 -0.01
C LEU A 117 15.56 8.62 -1.21
N PRO A 118 15.79 9.20 -2.42
CA PRO A 118 14.93 8.94 -3.57
C PRO A 118 14.87 7.46 -3.98
N ARG A 119 15.95 6.71 -3.76
CA ARG A 119 15.97 5.26 -4.03
C ARG A 119 15.06 4.51 -3.06
N ILE A 120 15.09 4.89 -1.78
CA ILE A 120 14.24 4.28 -0.76
C ILE A 120 12.77 4.65 -0.99
N GLU A 121 12.50 5.89 -1.42
CA GLU A 121 11.17 6.33 -1.86
C GLU A 121 10.65 5.49 -3.03
N ALA A 122 11.48 5.22 -4.04
CA ALA A 122 11.09 4.40 -5.18
C ALA A 122 10.78 2.94 -4.78
N MET A 123 11.53 2.37 -3.84
CA MET A 123 11.24 1.05 -3.27
C MET A 123 9.89 1.04 -2.54
N ALA A 124 9.62 2.09 -1.76
CA ALA A 124 8.36 2.24 -1.05
C ALA A 124 7.17 2.42 -2.02
N ASP A 125 7.29 3.30 -3.02
CA ASP A 125 6.27 3.52 -4.05
C ASP A 125 5.92 2.23 -4.79
N SER A 126 6.94 1.48 -5.21
CA SER A 126 6.75 0.21 -5.92
C SER A 126 6.01 -0.81 -5.06
N LEU A 127 6.37 -0.92 -3.78
CA LEU A 127 5.70 -1.85 -2.86
C LEU A 127 4.26 -1.43 -2.57
N VAL A 128 4.00 -0.13 -2.37
CA VAL A 128 2.63 0.36 -2.18
C VAL A 128 1.79 0.12 -3.44
N ALA A 129 2.34 0.37 -4.63
CA ALA A 129 1.65 0.11 -5.88
C ALA A 129 1.30 -1.37 -6.02
N GLU A 130 2.22 -2.28 -5.71
CA GLU A 130 1.96 -3.72 -5.79
C GLU A 130 0.86 -4.18 -4.83
N VAL A 131 0.87 -3.71 -3.58
CA VAL A 131 -0.18 -4.03 -2.60
C VAL A 131 -1.54 -3.55 -3.11
N LEU A 132 -1.60 -2.33 -3.64
CA LEU A 132 -2.83 -1.79 -4.20
C LEU A 132 -3.31 -2.58 -5.42
N THR A 133 -2.42 -2.97 -6.32
CA THR A 133 -2.75 -3.80 -7.49
C THR A 133 -3.30 -5.15 -7.05
N SER A 134 -2.64 -5.81 -6.10
CA SER A 134 -3.09 -7.12 -5.61
C SER A 134 -4.48 -7.07 -4.96
N LEU A 135 -4.84 -5.95 -4.32
CA LEU A 135 -6.19 -5.78 -3.75
C LEU A 135 -7.25 -5.58 -4.82
N ILE A 136 -6.89 -4.96 -5.95
CA ILE A 136 -7.77 -4.81 -7.10
C ILE A 136 -7.97 -6.18 -7.75
N ASP A 137 -6.88 -6.91 -7.99
CA ASP A 137 -6.91 -8.22 -8.65
C ASP A 137 -7.72 -9.24 -7.83
N ASP A 138 -7.59 -9.23 -6.50
CA ASP A 138 -8.38 -10.07 -5.60
C ASP A 138 -9.88 -9.78 -5.73
N ALA A 139 -10.25 -8.50 -5.84
CA ALA A 139 -11.63 -8.11 -5.99
C ALA A 139 -12.21 -8.40 -7.38
N ASP A 140 -11.41 -8.28 -8.44
CA ASP A 140 -11.84 -8.61 -9.80
C ASP A 140 -12.14 -10.11 -9.93
N ARG A 141 -11.32 -10.97 -9.31
CA ARG A 141 -11.58 -12.42 -9.25
C ARG A 141 -12.90 -12.75 -8.55
N GLN A 142 -13.25 -12.04 -7.48
CA GLN A 142 -14.50 -12.25 -6.74
C GLN A 142 -15.77 -11.78 -7.49
N ILE A 143 -15.62 -10.95 -8.53
CA ILE A 143 -16.76 -10.49 -9.36
C ILE A 143 -17.00 -11.45 -10.55
N GLY A 144 -15.95 -12.17 -10.98
CA GLY A 144 -16.00 -13.07 -12.13
C GLY A 144 -16.51 -14.49 -11.85
N ASP A 145 -16.59 -14.89 -10.58
CA ASP A 145 -17.25 -16.11 -10.10
C ASP A 145 -18.73 -15.86 -9.74
#